data_AF-A0A7D9H4P2-F1
#
_entry.id   AF-A0A7D9H4P2-F1
#
_cell.length_a   1.000
_cell.length_b   1.000
_cell.length_c   1.000
_cell.angle_alpha   90.00
_cell.angle_beta   90.00
_cell.angle_gamma   90.00
#
_symmetry.space_group_name_H-M   'P 1'
#
loop_
_entity.id
_entity.type
_entity.pdbx_description
1 polymer ?
#
loop_
_entity_poly.entity_id
_entity_poly.type
_entity_poly.pdbx_seq_one_letter_code
_entity_poly.pdbx_strand_id
1 'polypeptide(L)'
;MQTAPPVQTPPPVQTPPPAPLVIPDEPLAARRLDIEPRRSPWRLVILGIIFIASIAAGVRFDLLETIQTLIPPEAANAIAMLLDQPVATPEEDAVGTPRASDNAAANNAVVDDPVIDVAVVDDAAVDDTVVDDTAGDVAVFDDALVDDSTSEALVEDILVESFVEEGLPEETVADSFSTETLVEAEVEFVAMLPATLTVGLAASGQNASEVDLTIREGTGATTIDLVRMTNILESYTVLLEEVGFSGNRSPWEEGRYSIANSGYVTFEAGQNRARTTIFVPSDSQRDPDREITIQVREVDNAERALARIELKLEDDDQRTYEAGLPPNTIGFAEKQVFMREADPAVQIDVIRFKPTNTAVEVAYLVRDLSATAGEDYFPPGLKIIYFAPGQRSARILIPLVQDSELEADEAFQLELLSNARRIDPDIYQRITVMIRDDD
;
A
#
# COMPACT_ATOMS: atom_id res chain seq x y z
N MET A 1 -45.31 -28.67 50.16
CA MET A 1 -46.38 -27.78 49.67
C MET A 1 -46.05 -26.36 50.10
N GLN A 2 -45.52 -25.55 49.18
CA GLN A 2 -45.52 -24.09 49.27
C GLN A 2 -45.43 -23.60 47.82
N THR A 3 -46.57 -23.21 47.26
CA THR A 3 -46.70 -22.73 45.89
C THR A 3 -46.27 -21.28 45.82
N ALA A 4 -45.29 -20.98 44.96
CA ALA A 4 -44.85 -19.61 44.69
C ALA A 4 -45.99 -18.77 44.08
N PRO A 5 -46.09 -17.46 44.40
CA PRO A 5 -47.13 -16.60 43.85
C PRO A 5 -46.82 -16.21 42.39
N PRO A 6 -47.85 -15.86 41.59
CA PRO A 6 -47.67 -15.54 40.19
C PRO A 6 -46.96 -14.19 40.01
N VAL A 7 -46.00 -14.17 39.09
CA VAL A 7 -45.32 -12.96 38.61
C VAL A 7 -46.34 -12.11 37.84
N GLN A 8 -46.67 -10.93 38.35
CA GLN A 8 -47.48 -9.96 37.62
C GLN A 8 -46.60 -9.25 36.58
N THR A 9 -46.96 -9.36 35.31
CA THR A 9 -46.39 -8.55 34.24
C THR A 9 -46.89 -7.11 34.39
N PRO A 10 -46.00 -6.10 34.28
CA PRO A 10 -46.43 -4.70 34.33
C PRO A 10 -47.28 -4.37 33.08
N PRO A 11 -48.29 -3.50 33.22
CA PRO A 11 -49.14 -3.11 32.10
C PRO A 11 -48.32 -2.31 31.05
N PRO A 12 -48.73 -2.36 29.77
CA PRO A 12 -48.04 -1.63 28.70
C PRO A 12 -48.07 -0.12 28.97
N VAL A 13 -46.90 0.51 28.85
CA VAL A 13 -46.75 1.96 28.92
C VAL A 13 -47.47 2.56 27.70
N GLN A 14 -48.65 3.14 27.94
CA GLN A 14 -49.33 3.93 26.91
C GLN A 14 -48.56 5.25 26.74
N THR A 15 -47.88 5.41 25.62
CA THR A 15 -47.34 6.70 25.21
C THR A 15 -48.50 7.65 24.91
N PRO A 16 -48.52 8.87 25.47
CA PRO A 16 -49.55 9.83 25.14
C PRO A 16 -49.47 10.19 23.65
N PRO A 17 -50.61 10.47 22.98
CA PRO A 17 -50.61 10.90 21.59
C PRO A 17 -49.77 12.17 21.44
N PRO A 18 -49.04 12.33 20.31
CA PRO A 18 -48.19 13.49 20.09
C PRO A 18 -49.03 14.76 20.17
N ALA A 19 -48.52 15.75 20.91
CA ALA A 19 -49.17 17.05 21.00
C ALA A 19 -49.38 17.63 19.59
N PRO A 20 -50.53 18.26 19.31
CA PRO A 20 -50.77 18.88 18.01
C PRO A 20 -49.69 19.95 17.74
N LEU A 21 -49.17 19.96 16.52
CA LEU A 21 -48.20 20.96 16.04
C LEU A 21 -48.82 22.36 16.15
N VAL A 22 -48.45 23.08 17.19
CA VAL A 22 -48.75 24.52 17.34
C VAL A 22 -47.73 25.26 16.50
N ILE A 23 -48.16 25.78 15.35
CA ILE A 23 -47.38 26.72 14.56
C ILE A 23 -47.60 28.10 15.19
N PRO A 24 -46.57 28.77 15.75
CA PRO A 24 -46.74 30.10 16.32
C PRO A 24 -46.93 31.13 15.20
N ASP A 25 -47.93 32.00 15.34
CA ASP A 25 -48.26 33.12 14.42
C ASP A 25 -47.28 34.30 14.52
N GLU A 26 -45.98 34.03 14.62
CA GLU A 26 -44.95 35.08 14.58
C GLU A 26 -44.31 35.19 13.20
N PRO A 27 -44.12 36.42 12.67
CA PRO A 27 -43.47 36.61 11.38
C PRO A 27 -42.03 36.07 11.44
N LEU A 28 -41.62 35.37 10.37
CA LEU A 28 -40.34 34.64 10.17
C LEU A 28 -39.03 35.41 10.49
N ALA A 29 -39.09 36.67 10.91
CA ALA A 29 -37.93 37.53 11.13
C ALA A 29 -37.34 37.47 12.57
N ALA A 30 -37.96 36.76 13.53
CA ALA A 30 -37.55 36.82 14.95
C ALA A 30 -36.93 35.54 15.54
N ARG A 31 -36.68 34.49 14.75
CA ARG A 31 -35.91 33.32 15.23
C ARG A 31 -34.41 33.58 15.12
N ARG A 32 -33.81 34.16 16.17
CA ARG A 32 -32.36 34.07 16.38
C ARG A 32 -31.98 32.61 16.68
N LEU A 33 -31.54 31.92 15.64
CA LEU A 33 -30.73 30.72 15.77
C LEU A 33 -29.34 31.16 16.23
N ASP A 34 -28.97 30.88 17.47
CA ASP A 34 -27.56 30.86 17.88
C ASP A 34 -26.89 29.66 17.20
N ILE A 35 -26.57 29.84 15.92
CA ILE A 35 -25.64 29.00 15.17
C ILE A 35 -24.30 29.72 15.24
N GLU A 36 -23.41 29.24 16.09
CA GLU A 36 -21.99 29.57 15.94
C GLU A 36 -21.51 29.08 14.57
N PRO A 37 -20.94 29.96 13.73
CA PRO A 37 -20.51 29.57 12.40
C PRO A 37 -19.25 28.69 12.53
N ARG A 38 -19.40 27.38 12.37
CA ARG A 38 -18.27 26.49 12.07
C ARG A 38 -17.65 26.96 10.75
N ARG A 39 -16.42 27.50 10.85
CA ARG A 39 -15.60 27.91 9.71
C ARG A 39 -15.33 26.68 8.83
N SER A 40 -15.88 26.66 7.62
CA SER A 40 -15.52 25.64 6.62
C SER A 40 -14.25 26.09 5.87
N PRO A 41 -13.22 25.22 5.73
CA PRO A 41 -11.94 25.58 5.11
C PRO A 41 -12.04 25.87 3.61
N TRP A 42 -13.17 25.55 2.97
CA TRP A 42 -13.34 25.64 1.52
C TRP A 42 -13.68 27.05 1.00
N ARG A 43 -14.10 27.99 1.87
CA ARG A 43 -14.45 29.35 1.44
C ARG A 43 -13.25 30.23 1.08
N LEU A 44 -12.09 30.01 1.70
CA LEU A 44 -10.86 30.75 1.38
C LEU A 44 -10.21 30.25 0.08
N VAL A 45 -10.34 28.95 -0.22
CA VAL A 45 -9.83 28.35 -1.46
C VAL A 45 -10.60 28.88 -2.67
N ILE A 46 -11.93 28.97 -2.58
CA ILE A 46 -12.76 29.49 -3.68
C ILE A 46 -12.55 31.00 -3.90
N LEU A 47 -12.35 31.79 -2.83
CA LEU A 47 -12.04 33.22 -2.97
C LEU A 47 -10.62 33.45 -3.54
N GLY A 48 -9.66 32.60 -3.18
CA GLY A 48 -8.29 32.64 -3.70
C GLY A 48 -8.21 32.32 -5.20
N ILE A 49 -8.98 31.33 -5.67
CA ILE A 49 -9.05 30.98 -7.10
C ILE A 49 -9.69 32.12 -7.93
N ILE A 50 -10.71 32.80 -7.40
CA ILE A 50 -11.35 33.95 -8.07
C ILE A 50 -10.42 35.18 -8.08
N PHE A 51 -9.60 35.38 -7.03
CA PHE A 51 -8.63 36.47 -6.95
C PHE A 51 -7.44 36.28 -7.89
N ILE A 52 -6.90 35.05 -7.99
CA ILE A 52 -5.80 34.72 -8.90
C ILE A 52 -6.25 34.81 -10.37
N ALA A 53 -7.48 34.38 -10.67
CA ALA A 53 -8.06 34.50 -12.02
C ALA A 53 -8.33 35.97 -12.44
N SER A 54 -8.51 36.90 -11.49
CA SER A 54 -8.74 38.32 -11.78
C SER A 54 -7.44 39.15 -11.90
N ILE A 55 -6.28 38.62 -11.49
CA ILE A 55 -4.99 39.32 -11.56
C ILE A 55 -4.20 38.97 -12.83
N ALA A 56 -4.55 37.89 -13.54
CA ALA A 56 -3.91 37.52 -14.81
C ALA A 56 -4.36 38.35 -16.04
N ALA A 57 -5.20 39.36 -15.86
CA ALA A 57 -5.67 40.23 -16.95
C ALA A 57 -5.37 41.71 -16.66
N GLY A 58 -4.11 42.11 -16.83
CA GLY A 58 -3.77 43.47 -17.27
C GLY A 58 -2.90 44.31 -16.33
N VAL A 59 -1.71 44.62 -16.84
CA VAL A 59 -0.87 45.81 -16.57
C VAL A 59 0.23 45.64 -15.50
N ARG A 60 1.47 45.85 -15.96
CA ARG A 60 2.70 45.94 -15.16
C ARG A 60 2.58 47.01 -14.07
N PHE A 61 2.92 46.70 -12.83
CA PHE A 61 3.02 47.68 -11.74
C PHE A 61 4.29 47.47 -10.92
N ASP A 62 5.00 48.58 -10.70
CA ASP A 62 6.23 48.69 -9.93
C ASP A 62 5.93 48.58 -8.42
N LEU A 63 6.56 47.62 -7.74
CA LEU A 63 6.11 47.11 -6.43
C LEU A 63 6.59 47.94 -5.23
N LEU A 64 7.47 48.93 -5.42
CA LEU A 64 8.13 49.62 -4.32
C LEU A 64 7.35 50.80 -3.73
N GLU A 65 6.52 51.51 -4.49
CA GLU A 65 5.79 52.69 -3.97
C GLU A 65 4.50 52.34 -3.22
N THR A 66 3.93 51.15 -3.44
CA THR A 66 2.62 50.80 -2.84
C THR A 66 2.75 50.21 -1.43
N ILE A 67 3.91 49.65 -1.07
CA ILE A 67 4.14 49.03 0.24
C ILE A 67 4.10 50.05 1.40
N GLN A 68 4.36 51.34 1.15
CA GLN A 68 4.36 52.37 2.20
C GLN A 68 2.97 52.91 2.59
N THR A 69 1.88 52.44 1.96
CA THR A 69 0.53 52.96 2.25
C THR A 69 -0.38 52.01 3.02
N LEU A 70 0.07 50.79 3.34
CA LEU A 70 -0.72 49.75 4.02
C LEU A 70 -0.35 49.52 5.49
N ILE A 71 0.49 50.38 6.09
CA ILE A 71 0.80 50.32 7.53
C ILE A 71 -0.09 51.33 8.28
N PRO A 72 -1.00 50.90 9.16
CA PRO A 72 -1.73 51.80 10.04
C PRO A 72 -0.79 52.49 11.05
N PRO A 73 -1.01 53.78 11.38
CA PRO A 73 -0.05 54.61 12.14
C PRO A 73 0.17 54.21 13.61
N GLU A 74 -0.49 53.16 14.11
CA GLU A 74 -0.30 52.66 15.49
C GLU A 74 0.72 51.51 15.60
N ALA A 75 1.25 51.00 14.48
CA ALA A 75 2.33 50.00 14.49
C ALA A 75 3.73 50.59 14.22
N ALA A 76 3.84 51.90 13.99
CA ALA A 76 5.12 52.55 13.67
C ALA A 76 6.02 52.83 14.91
N ASN A 77 5.47 52.81 16.12
CA ASN A 77 6.24 53.13 17.34
C ASN A 77 6.78 51.92 18.12
N ALA A 78 6.47 50.68 17.68
CA ALA A 78 7.06 49.48 18.29
C ALA A 78 8.30 48.96 17.53
N ILE A 79 8.53 49.44 16.29
CA ILE A 79 9.67 49.02 15.45
C ILE A 79 10.81 50.05 15.48
N ALA A 80 10.54 51.32 15.83
CA ALA A 80 11.55 52.36 15.95
C ALA A 80 12.44 52.25 17.21
N MET A 81 12.13 51.36 18.17
CA MET A 81 12.88 51.24 19.43
C MET A 81 13.85 50.05 19.47
N LEU A 82 13.92 49.23 18.41
CA LEU A 82 14.85 48.09 18.32
C LEU A 82 15.96 48.28 17.27
N LEU A 83 15.96 49.41 16.54
CA LEU A 83 16.90 49.68 15.44
C LEU A 83 17.90 50.81 15.72
N ASP A 84 17.97 51.35 16.94
CA ASP A 84 18.93 52.38 17.32
C ASP A 84 20.03 51.85 18.24
N GLN A 85 20.69 50.77 17.83
CA GLN A 85 22.01 50.41 18.38
C GLN A 85 23.05 50.69 17.28
N PRO A 86 24.03 51.57 17.52
CA PRO A 86 25.05 51.86 16.52
C PRO A 86 25.90 50.61 16.26
N VAL A 87 25.95 50.21 14.99
CA VAL A 87 26.90 49.20 14.50
C VAL A 87 28.31 49.77 14.64
N ALA A 88 29.09 49.21 15.55
CA ALA A 88 30.52 49.45 15.63
C ALA A 88 31.22 48.73 14.47
N THR A 89 31.95 49.49 13.66
CA THR A 89 32.89 49.00 12.65
C THR A 89 34.06 48.27 13.33
N PRO A 90 34.58 47.16 12.80
CA PRO A 90 35.79 46.56 13.35
C PRO A 90 37.00 47.42 12.96
N GLU A 91 37.66 47.99 13.97
CA GLU A 91 38.99 48.58 13.86
C GLU A 91 40.02 47.48 13.53
N GLU A 92 40.92 47.80 12.58
CA GLU A 92 42.20 47.13 12.42
C GLU A 92 42.96 47.19 13.75
N ASP A 93 43.28 46.03 14.33
CA ASP A 93 44.19 45.99 15.46
C ASP A 93 45.56 45.42 15.08
N ALA A 94 46.53 46.19 15.50
CA ALA A 94 47.94 46.09 15.21
C ALA A 94 48.62 44.92 15.93
N VAL A 95 49.73 44.53 15.32
CA VAL A 95 50.85 43.72 15.82
C VAL A 95 51.09 43.89 17.33
N GLY A 96 50.98 42.79 18.07
CA GLY A 96 51.37 42.68 19.48
C GLY A 96 51.78 41.26 19.87
N THR A 97 53.07 41.09 20.14
CA THR A 97 53.78 39.85 20.55
C THR A 97 53.16 39.11 21.75
N PRO A 98 53.27 37.76 21.85
CA PRO A 98 52.79 37.02 23.00
C PRO A 98 53.81 37.01 24.16
N ARG A 99 53.32 37.18 25.39
CA ARG A 99 54.06 36.88 26.62
C ARG A 99 53.47 35.63 27.27
N ALA A 100 54.34 34.65 27.48
CA ALA A 100 54.08 33.41 28.17
C ALA A 100 53.76 33.64 29.66
N SER A 101 52.90 32.78 30.21
CA SER A 101 52.96 32.34 31.60
C SER A 101 52.21 31.03 31.76
N ASP A 102 53.01 29.99 31.92
CA ASP A 102 52.78 28.68 32.53
C ASP A 102 51.61 28.59 33.52
N ASN A 103 50.82 27.51 33.42
CA ASN A 103 50.90 26.46 34.44
C ASN A 103 50.28 25.13 34.01
N ALA A 104 51.03 24.08 34.32
CA ALA A 104 50.86 22.69 33.96
C ALA A 104 49.95 21.91 34.92
N ALA A 105 49.32 20.85 34.38
CA ALA A 105 49.28 19.48 34.90
C ALA A 105 48.32 18.65 34.02
N ALA A 106 48.85 17.88 33.07
CA ALA A 106 49.05 16.43 33.19
C ALA A 106 47.76 15.60 33.07
N ASN A 107 47.55 14.99 31.91
CA ASN A 107 47.58 13.53 31.80
C ASN A 107 47.70 13.06 30.34
N ASN A 108 48.66 12.16 30.17
CA ASN A 108 49.15 11.55 28.94
C ASN A 108 48.32 10.29 28.62
N ALA A 109 47.84 10.15 27.39
CA ALA A 109 47.44 8.85 26.84
C ALA A 109 47.67 8.89 25.32
N VAL A 110 48.76 8.24 24.95
CA VAL A 110 49.24 7.92 23.60
C VAL A 110 48.30 6.88 22.96
N VAL A 111 47.82 7.14 21.75
CA VAL A 111 47.43 6.10 20.77
C VAL A 111 47.82 6.61 19.39
N ASP A 112 48.60 5.78 18.69
CA ASP A 112 49.20 6.02 17.38
C ASP A 112 48.17 6.11 16.24
N ASP A 113 48.40 7.05 15.30
CA ASP A 113 47.80 7.10 13.98
C ASP A 113 48.48 6.08 13.04
N PRO A 114 47.74 5.31 12.21
CA PRO A 114 48.35 4.53 11.15
C PRO A 114 48.58 5.38 9.89
N VAL A 115 49.85 5.43 9.48
CA VAL A 115 50.36 5.93 8.19
C VAL A 115 49.83 5.04 7.05
N ILE A 116 49.25 5.65 6.02
CA ILE A 116 48.91 4.98 4.75
C ILE A 116 50.11 5.11 3.80
N ASP A 117 50.74 3.98 3.49
CA ASP A 117 51.76 3.87 2.45
C ASP A 117 51.12 3.89 1.06
N VAL A 118 51.56 4.86 0.25
CA VAL A 118 51.27 4.97 -1.18
C VAL A 118 52.37 4.21 -1.93
N ALA A 119 52.02 3.07 -2.53
CA ALA A 119 52.91 2.37 -3.46
C ALA A 119 52.54 2.73 -4.91
N VAL A 120 53.40 3.52 -5.52
CA VAL A 120 53.50 3.74 -6.97
C VAL A 120 54.19 2.52 -7.59
N VAL A 121 53.65 1.99 -8.69
CA VAL A 121 54.42 1.17 -9.65
C VAL A 121 54.09 1.65 -11.06
N ASP A 122 55.12 2.17 -11.71
CA ASP A 122 55.18 2.57 -13.11
C ASP A 122 55.29 1.35 -14.05
N ASP A 123 54.56 1.47 -15.16
CA ASP A 123 54.98 1.29 -16.56
C ASP A 123 55.74 0.03 -17.03
N ALA A 124 55.15 -0.70 -17.99
CA ALA A 124 55.84 -1.17 -19.20
C ALA A 124 54.87 -1.84 -20.21
N ALA A 125 55.03 -1.45 -21.47
CA ALA A 125 54.27 -1.82 -22.67
C ALA A 125 54.75 -3.12 -23.37
N VAL A 126 54.12 -3.38 -24.55
CA VAL A 126 54.49 -4.30 -25.67
C VAL A 126 53.89 -5.72 -25.48
N ASP A 127 53.24 -6.43 -26.44
CA ASP A 127 53.38 -6.55 -27.90
C ASP A 127 52.10 -7.13 -28.55
N ASP A 128 52.00 -6.92 -29.85
CA ASP A 128 51.01 -7.33 -30.85
C ASP A 128 51.17 -8.81 -31.27
N THR A 129 50.07 -9.57 -31.39
CA THR A 129 49.98 -10.67 -32.40
C THR A 129 48.53 -11.01 -32.76
N VAL A 130 48.20 -10.73 -34.01
CA VAL A 130 47.11 -11.29 -34.82
C VAL A 130 47.30 -12.79 -35.03
N VAL A 131 46.25 -13.60 -34.86
CA VAL A 131 46.08 -14.87 -35.59
C VAL A 131 44.60 -15.07 -35.94
N ASP A 132 44.37 -15.14 -37.24
CA ASP A 132 43.18 -15.58 -37.97
C ASP A 132 43.08 -17.12 -37.92
N ASP A 133 41.89 -17.68 -37.69
CA ASP A 133 41.54 -18.97 -38.27
C ASP A 133 40.02 -19.15 -38.38
N THR A 134 39.54 -19.06 -39.62
CA THR A 134 38.20 -19.44 -40.07
C THR A 134 38.13 -20.92 -40.45
N ALA A 135 37.13 -21.63 -39.93
CA ALA A 135 36.45 -22.79 -40.56
C ALA A 135 35.19 -23.07 -39.70
N GLY A 136 33.95 -23.12 -40.19
CA GLY A 136 33.45 -23.58 -41.48
C GLY A 136 32.81 -24.95 -41.27
N ASP A 137 31.48 -25.03 -41.10
CA ASP A 137 30.66 -25.96 -41.89
C ASP A 137 29.15 -25.66 -41.77
N VAL A 138 28.49 -25.72 -42.92
CA VAL A 138 27.05 -25.50 -43.18
C VAL A 138 26.62 -26.61 -44.14
N ALA A 139 25.55 -27.35 -43.79
CA ALA A 139 24.69 -28.13 -44.70
C ALA A 139 23.43 -28.51 -43.88
N VAL A 140 22.16 -28.24 -44.21
CA VAL A 140 21.34 -28.16 -45.44
C VAL A 140 21.17 -29.50 -46.18
N PHE A 141 19.90 -29.74 -46.57
CA PHE A 141 19.26 -30.76 -47.45
C PHE A 141 18.46 -31.84 -46.69
N ASP A 142 17.12 -31.74 -46.70
CA ASP A 142 16.12 -32.30 -47.69
C ASP A 142 15.76 -33.75 -47.32
N ASP A 143 14.58 -34.35 -47.50
CA ASP A 143 13.26 -34.00 -48.03
C ASP A 143 12.30 -35.14 -47.61
N ALA A 144 11.00 -34.83 -47.57
CA ALA A 144 9.75 -35.63 -47.61
C ALA A 144 9.67 -37.14 -47.25
N LEU A 145 8.63 -37.51 -46.46
CA LEU A 145 7.39 -38.21 -46.90
C LEU A 145 6.58 -38.85 -45.73
N VAL A 146 5.32 -38.43 -45.60
CA VAL A 146 4.04 -39.17 -45.38
C VAL A 146 4.04 -40.49 -44.58
N ASP A 147 3.24 -40.58 -43.50
CA ASP A 147 1.97 -41.37 -43.34
C ASP A 147 1.57 -41.47 -41.83
N ASP A 148 0.44 -40.89 -41.42
CA ASP A 148 -0.78 -41.56 -40.92
C ASP A 148 -0.61 -42.65 -39.84
N SER A 149 -1.11 -42.38 -38.62
CA SER A 149 -2.13 -43.21 -37.96
C SER A 149 -2.20 -42.96 -36.44
N THR A 150 -3.45 -42.92 -36.00
CA THR A 150 -4.02 -42.82 -34.65
C THR A 150 -3.46 -43.83 -33.64
N SER A 151 -3.27 -43.41 -32.37
CA SER A 151 -3.10 -44.31 -31.23
C SER A 151 -4.28 -44.18 -30.26
N GLU A 152 -5.13 -45.21 -30.24
CA GLU A 152 -6.16 -45.46 -29.23
C GLU A 152 -5.58 -46.13 -27.98
N ALA A 153 -6.21 -45.78 -26.86
CA ALA A 153 -6.53 -46.57 -25.67
C ALA A 153 -5.72 -47.85 -25.32
N LEU A 154 -5.21 -47.85 -24.09
CA LEU A 154 -4.98 -49.07 -23.30
C LEU A 154 -6.04 -49.14 -22.19
N VAL A 155 -6.98 -50.08 -22.34
CA VAL A 155 -7.86 -50.58 -21.28
C VAL A 155 -7.40 -52.00 -21.00
N GLU A 156 -7.01 -52.30 -19.77
CA GLU A 156 -6.69 -53.67 -19.37
C GLU A 156 -7.97 -54.46 -19.05
N ASP A 157 -8.09 -55.60 -19.73
CA ASP A 157 -9.06 -56.68 -19.54
C ASP A 157 -8.89 -57.37 -18.18
N ILE A 158 -10.00 -57.65 -17.49
CA ILE A 158 -10.16 -58.91 -16.74
C ILE A 158 -11.56 -59.48 -17.04
N LEU A 159 -11.56 -60.60 -17.77
CA LEU A 159 -12.67 -61.52 -17.99
C LEU A 159 -12.92 -62.36 -16.73
N VAL A 160 -14.20 -62.51 -16.33
CA VAL A 160 -14.68 -63.76 -15.70
C VAL A 160 -16.09 -64.07 -16.22
N GLU A 161 -16.28 -65.36 -16.48
CA GLU A 161 -17.21 -66.01 -17.39
C GLU A 161 -18.69 -66.00 -16.97
N SER A 162 -19.54 -66.16 -18.00
CA SER A 162 -20.96 -66.49 -17.91
C SER A 162 -21.17 -67.99 -17.68
N PHE A 163 -22.14 -68.36 -16.82
CA PHE A 163 -22.74 -69.69 -16.86
C PHE A 163 -24.23 -69.69 -16.43
N VAL A 164 -25.08 -69.89 -17.43
CA VAL A 164 -26.31 -70.71 -17.53
C VAL A 164 -27.42 -70.64 -16.45
N GLU A 165 -28.62 -70.36 -16.96
CA GLU A 165 -29.96 -70.49 -16.37
C GLU A 165 -30.44 -71.96 -16.36
N GLU A 166 -30.95 -72.48 -15.23
CA GLU A 166 -32.00 -73.53 -15.21
C GLU A 166 -32.64 -73.71 -13.81
N GLY A 167 -33.98 -73.74 -13.79
CA GLY A 167 -34.76 -74.67 -12.96
C GLY A 167 -35.12 -74.29 -11.50
N LEU A 168 -36.38 -73.92 -11.28
CA LEU A 168 -37.07 -74.01 -9.98
C LEU A 168 -37.24 -75.48 -9.55
N PRO A 169 -37.32 -75.78 -8.24
CA PRO A 169 -38.66 -76.04 -7.68
C PRO A 169 -38.90 -75.45 -6.28
N GLU A 170 -40.19 -75.33 -5.97
CA GLU A 170 -40.77 -74.96 -4.68
C GLU A 170 -40.30 -75.88 -3.53
N GLU A 171 -39.87 -75.29 -2.42
CA GLU A 171 -40.06 -75.92 -1.11
C GLU A 171 -40.37 -74.86 -0.04
N THR A 172 -41.47 -75.08 0.65
CA THR A 172 -42.04 -74.26 1.72
C THR A 172 -41.26 -74.44 3.02
N VAL A 173 -40.75 -73.36 3.61
CA VAL A 173 -40.51 -73.33 5.07
C VAL A 173 -40.84 -71.94 5.61
N ALA A 174 -41.67 -71.95 6.64
CA ALA A 174 -42.25 -70.80 7.30
C ALA A 174 -41.29 -70.13 8.30
N ASP A 175 -41.58 -68.84 8.52
CA ASP A 175 -41.53 -68.15 9.80
C ASP A 175 -40.16 -67.79 10.41
N SER A 176 -39.75 -66.54 10.23
CA SER A 176 -39.37 -65.61 11.32
C SER A 176 -38.90 -64.28 10.73
N PHE A 177 -39.83 -63.33 10.55
CA PHE A 177 -39.47 -61.94 10.33
C PHE A 177 -39.00 -61.34 11.66
N SER A 178 -37.69 -61.43 11.94
CA SER A 178 -37.06 -60.50 12.86
C SER A 178 -36.93 -59.16 12.15
N THR A 179 -37.70 -58.18 12.59
CA THR A 179 -37.53 -56.78 12.20
C THR A 179 -36.21 -56.28 12.80
N GLU A 180 -35.10 -56.55 12.13
CA GLU A 180 -33.88 -55.82 12.40
C GLU A 180 -34.18 -54.36 12.04
N THR A 181 -34.32 -53.57 13.10
CA THR A 181 -34.39 -52.13 13.00
C THR A 181 -33.04 -51.73 12.44
N LEU A 182 -32.99 -51.46 11.13
CA LEU A 182 -31.89 -50.74 10.53
C LEU A 182 -31.86 -49.40 11.26
N VAL A 183 -30.96 -49.32 12.24
CA VAL A 183 -30.54 -48.03 12.79
C VAL A 183 -29.91 -47.34 11.60
N GLU A 184 -30.65 -46.43 10.96
CA GLU A 184 -30.06 -45.47 10.04
C GLU A 184 -28.90 -44.85 10.81
N ALA A 185 -27.68 -45.21 10.41
CA ALA A 185 -26.52 -44.45 10.82
C ALA A 185 -26.79 -43.05 10.30
N GLU A 186 -27.20 -42.15 11.19
CA GLU A 186 -27.18 -40.72 10.94
C GLU A 186 -25.75 -40.44 10.49
N VAL A 187 -25.57 -40.26 9.19
CA VAL A 187 -24.35 -39.72 8.63
C VAL A 187 -24.31 -38.31 9.19
N GLU A 188 -23.60 -38.11 10.29
CA GLU A 188 -23.18 -36.79 10.71
C GLU A 188 -22.44 -36.22 9.50
N PHE A 189 -23.12 -35.33 8.76
CA PHE A 189 -22.48 -34.45 7.83
C PHE A 189 -21.35 -33.80 8.61
N VAL A 190 -20.11 -34.16 8.31
CA VAL A 190 -18.94 -33.44 8.82
C VAL A 190 -19.20 -32.00 8.44
N ALA A 191 -19.62 -31.19 9.40
CA ALA A 191 -19.85 -29.78 9.18
C ALA A 191 -18.51 -29.25 8.72
N MET A 192 -18.44 -28.85 7.43
CA MET A 192 -17.23 -28.27 6.89
C MET A 192 -16.77 -27.19 7.86
N LEU A 193 -15.46 -27.13 8.12
CA LEU A 193 -14.91 -26.03 8.89
C LEU A 193 -15.47 -24.71 8.33
N PRO A 194 -15.87 -23.77 9.23
CA PRO A 194 -16.46 -22.52 8.80
C PRO A 194 -15.50 -21.83 7.84
N ALA A 195 -16.04 -21.27 6.75
CA ALA A 195 -15.23 -20.52 5.82
C ALA A 195 -14.65 -19.27 6.47
N THR A 196 -13.46 -18.84 6.03
CA THR A 196 -12.86 -17.57 6.46
C THR A 196 -13.74 -16.39 6.07
N LEU A 197 -14.37 -16.46 4.90
CA LEU A 197 -15.26 -15.44 4.39
C LEU A 197 -16.48 -16.06 3.71
N THR A 198 -17.66 -15.45 3.88
CA THR A 198 -18.86 -15.75 3.10
C THR A 198 -19.25 -14.54 2.26
N VAL A 199 -19.39 -14.72 0.95
CA VAL A 199 -19.71 -13.65 -0.01
C VAL A 199 -21.05 -13.96 -0.67
N GLY A 200 -22.03 -13.06 -0.49
CA GLY A 200 -23.32 -13.17 -1.17
C GLY A 200 -23.23 -12.66 -2.61
N LEU A 201 -23.69 -13.46 -3.58
CA LEU A 201 -23.75 -13.06 -4.98
C LEU A 201 -25.02 -12.25 -5.27
N ALA A 202 -24.86 -11.10 -5.90
CA ALA A 202 -25.96 -10.21 -6.23
C ALA A 202 -26.94 -10.86 -7.22
N ALA A 203 -28.23 -10.81 -6.90
CA ALA A 203 -29.30 -11.21 -7.81
C ALA A 203 -29.43 -10.22 -8.99
N SER A 204 -30.08 -10.65 -10.08
CA SER A 204 -30.28 -9.79 -11.26
C SER A 204 -30.91 -8.44 -10.89
N GLY A 205 -30.35 -7.35 -11.40
CA GLY A 205 -30.79 -5.98 -11.10
C GLY A 205 -30.36 -5.44 -9.73
N GLN A 206 -29.57 -6.18 -8.96
CA GLN A 206 -28.93 -5.68 -7.73
C GLN A 206 -27.48 -5.28 -7.98
N ASN A 207 -26.98 -4.36 -7.15
CA ASN A 207 -25.57 -4.00 -7.13
C ASN A 207 -24.74 -5.17 -6.59
N ALA A 208 -23.49 -5.24 -7.04
CA ALA A 208 -22.52 -6.22 -6.53
C ALA A 208 -22.34 -6.06 -5.02
N SER A 209 -22.23 -7.19 -4.32
CA SER A 209 -21.84 -7.18 -2.91
C SER A 209 -20.36 -6.79 -2.80
N GLU A 210 -20.02 -5.91 -1.85
CA GLU A 210 -18.64 -5.51 -1.58
C GLU A 210 -18.20 -6.08 -0.22
N VAL A 211 -17.02 -6.70 -0.20
CA VAL A 211 -16.48 -7.35 1.01
C VAL A 211 -14.97 -7.15 1.07
N ASP A 212 -14.45 -6.81 2.24
CA ASP A 212 -13.02 -6.72 2.48
C ASP A 212 -12.47 -8.06 2.97
N LEU A 213 -11.27 -8.43 2.49
CA LEU A 213 -10.54 -9.60 2.94
C LEU A 213 -9.08 -9.21 3.17
N THR A 214 -8.51 -9.61 4.31
CA THR A 214 -7.06 -9.47 4.54
C THR A 214 -6.47 -10.85 4.73
N ILE A 215 -5.50 -11.20 3.89
CA ILE A 215 -4.75 -12.45 4.00
C ILE A 215 -3.29 -12.08 4.21
N ARG A 216 -2.66 -12.71 5.18
CA ARG A 216 -1.21 -12.61 5.38
C ARG A 216 -0.53 -13.80 4.72
N GLU A 217 0.62 -13.55 4.10
CA GLU A 217 1.46 -14.59 3.53
C GLU A 217 1.73 -15.70 4.56
N GLY A 218 1.79 -16.95 4.10
CA GLY A 218 2.12 -18.10 4.97
C GLY A 218 1.03 -18.54 5.95
N THR A 219 -0.14 -17.89 5.99
CA THR A 219 -1.24 -18.26 6.91
C THR A 219 -2.02 -19.53 6.50
N GLY A 220 -1.68 -20.14 5.36
CA GLY A 220 -2.36 -21.32 4.81
C GLY A 220 -3.54 -20.96 3.90
N ALA A 221 -4.30 -21.97 3.48
CA ALA A 221 -5.40 -21.76 2.55
C ALA A 221 -6.56 -21.00 3.20
N THR A 222 -6.94 -19.87 2.60
CA THR A 222 -8.10 -19.07 3.00
C THR A 222 -9.33 -19.59 2.26
N THR A 223 -10.37 -20.01 2.99
CA THR A 223 -11.59 -20.55 2.39
C THR A 223 -12.65 -19.48 2.21
N ILE A 224 -13.25 -19.40 1.02
CA ILE A 224 -14.31 -18.45 0.68
C ILE A 224 -15.54 -19.24 0.25
N ASP A 225 -16.66 -19.02 0.94
CA ASP A 225 -17.96 -19.53 0.54
C ASP A 225 -18.70 -18.47 -0.27
N LEU A 226 -18.98 -18.76 -1.53
CA LEU A 226 -19.88 -17.96 -2.35
C LEU A 226 -21.31 -18.46 -2.15
N VAL A 227 -22.26 -17.55 -1.98
CA VAL A 227 -23.67 -17.89 -1.73
C VAL A 227 -24.55 -17.21 -2.75
N ARG A 228 -25.34 -17.99 -3.51
CA ARG A 228 -26.35 -17.48 -4.44
C ARG A 228 -27.75 -17.64 -3.85
N MET A 229 -28.60 -16.65 -4.09
CA MET A 229 -30.01 -16.67 -3.65
C MET A 229 -30.99 -17.07 -4.76
N THR A 230 -30.51 -17.16 -6.00
CA THR A 230 -31.30 -17.41 -7.21
C THR A 230 -30.65 -18.47 -8.09
N ASN A 231 -31.40 -18.97 -9.07
CA ASN A 231 -31.00 -20.03 -10.00
C ASN A 231 -30.50 -21.33 -9.33
N ILE A 232 -31.00 -21.64 -8.13
CA ILE A 232 -30.46 -22.75 -7.31
C ILE A 232 -30.63 -24.11 -8.00
N LEU A 233 -31.66 -24.29 -8.82
CA LEU A 233 -31.96 -25.58 -9.45
C LEU A 233 -31.01 -25.96 -10.59
N GLU A 234 -30.30 -24.98 -11.16
CA GLU A 234 -29.38 -25.19 -12.28
C GLU A 234 -27.93 -25.11 -11.79
N SER A 235 -27.02 -25.79 -12.50
CA SER A 235 -25.59 -25.55 -12.32
C SER A 235 -25.25 -24.12 -12.72
N TYR A 236 -24.36 -23.47 -11.98
CA TYR A 236 -23.97 -22.09 -12.28
C TYR A 236 -22.49 -21.91 -11.99
N THR A 237 -21.75 -21.39 -12.95
CA THR A 237 -20.31 -21.16 -12.81
C THR A 237 -20.03 -19.68 -12.78
N VAL A 238 -19.25 -19.26 -11.78
CA VAL A 238 -18.75 -17.91 -11.66
C VAL A 238 -17.22 -17.91 -11.79
N LEU A 239 -16.68 -16.77 -12.19
CA LEU A 239 -15.26 -16.52 -12.28
C LEU A 239 -14.87 -15.44 -11.27
N LEU A 240 -13.83 -15.72 -10.49
CA LEU A 240 -13.10 -14.72 -9.71
C LEU A 240 -11.94 -14.21 -10.56
N GLU A 241 -11.97 -12.93 -10.90
CA GLU A 241 -10.98 -12.29 -11.76
C GLU A 241 -10.36 -11.08 -11.07
N GLU A 242 -9.03 -10.95 -11.13
CA GLU A 242 -8.33 -9.74 -10.72
C GLU A 242 -8.63 -8.60 -11.70
N VAL A 243 -9.10 -7.46 -11.19
CA VAL A 243 -9.45 -6.30 -12.02
C VAL A 243 -8.73 -5.02 -11.65
N GLY A 244 -8.06 -5.02 -10.51
CA GLY A 244 -7.30 -3.90 -10.00
C GLY A 244 -6.30 -4.37 -8.97
N PHE A 245 -5.15 -3.71 -8.92
CA PHE A 245 -4.13 -4.00 -7.93
C PHE A 245 -3.23 -2.78 -7.71
N SER A 246 -2.58 -2.73 -6.55
CA SER A 246 -1.55 -1.75 -6.24
C SER A 246 -0.17 -2.16 -6.80
N GLY A 247 0.62 -1.17 -7.20
CA GLY A 247 1.95 -1.36 -7.79
C GLY A 247 1.88 -1.54 -9.31
N ASN A 248 2.99 -2.01 -9.91
CA ASN A 248 3.18 -1.92 -11.36
C ASN A 248 2.88 -3.23 -12.12
N ARG A 249 2.59 -4.33 -11.41
CA ARG A 249 2.38 -5.66 -11.98
C ARG A 249 1.32 -6.42 -11.18
N SER A 250 0.61 -7.30 -11.87
CA SER A 250 -0.46 -8.14 -11.31
C SER A 250 0.11 -9.10 -10.27
N PRO A 251 -0.34 -9.06 -9.00
CA PRO A 251 0.08 -10.03 -8.00
C PRO A 251 -0.35 -11.46 -8.35
N TRP A 252 -1.43 -11.63 -9.11
CA TRP A 252 -1.80 -12.95 -9.66
C TRP A 252 -0.77 -13.47 -10.64
N GLU A 253 -0.40 -12.68 -11.66
CA GLU A 253 0.57 -13.09 -12.69
C GLU A 253 1.97 -13.33 -12.11
N GLU A 254 2.32 -12.60 -11.05
CA GLU A 254 3.55 -12.79 -10.30
C GLU A 254 3.51 -14.01 -9.37
N GLY A 255 2.36 -14.68 -9.23
CA GLY A 255 2.20 -15.84 -8.36
C GLY A 255 2.19 -15.52 -6.87
N ARG A 256 1.95 -14.24 -6.49
CA ARG A 256 1.84 -13.80 -5.09
C ARG A 256 0.60 -14.33 -4.40
N TYR A 257 -0.42 -14.68 -5.17
CA TYR A 257 -1.54 -15.48 -4.70
C TYR A 257 -2.09 -16.32 -5.84
N SER A 258 -2.89 -17.31 -5.49
CA SER A 258 -3.61 -18.15 -6.44
C SER A 258 -5.02 -18.42 -5.93
N ILE A 259 -5.97 -18.54 -6.85
CA ILE A 259 -7.32 -19.01 -6.56
C ILE A 259 -7.46 -20.41 -7.13
N ALA A 260 -8.00 -21.33 -6.33
CA ALA A 260 -8.26 -22.70 -6.76
C ALA A 260 -9.06 -22.73 -8.07
N ASN A 261 -8.77 -23.73 -8.91
CA ASN A 261 -9.38 -23.92 -10.22
C ASN A 261 -9.31 -22.68 -11.11
N SER A 262 -8.22 -21.91 -11.01
CA SER A 262 -8.01 -20.67 -11.78
C SER A 262 -9.16 -19.66 -11.63
N GLY A 263 -9.78 -19.61 -10.45
CA GLY A 263 -10.89 -18.69 -10.15
C GLY A 263 -12.27 -19.18 -10.57
N TYR A 264 -12.39 -20.31 -11.27
CA TYR A 264 -13.69 -20.88 -11.62
C TYR A 264 -14.32 -21.58 -10.41
N VAL A 265 -15.55 -21.19 -10.08
CA VAL A 265 -16.32 -21.78 -8.99
C VAL A 265 -17.68 -22.22 -9.51
N THR A 266 -17.91 -23.52 -9.48
CA THR A 266 -19.17 -24.13 -9.92
C THR A 266 -20.07 -24.40 -8.71
N PHE A 267 -21.30 -23.91 -8.81
CA PHE A 267 -22.41 -24.34 -7.99
C PHE A 267 -23.09 -25.51 -8.69
N GLU A 268 -23.14 -26.69 -8.07
CA GLU A 268 -23.91 -27.80 -8.62
C GLU A 268 -25.41 -27.50 -8.58
N ALA A 269 -26.18 -28.21 -9.41
CA ALA A 269 -27.63 -28.13 -9.40
C ALA A 269 -28.17 -28.46 -8.00
N GLY A 270 -29.03 -27.58 -7.47
CA GLY A 270 -29.57 -27.65 -6.11
C GLY A 270 -28.70 -26.98 -5.03
N GLN A 271 -27.45 -26.61 -5.32
CA GLN A 271 -26.57 -25.96 -4.35
C GLN A 271 -26.71 -24.45 -4.36
N ASN A 272 -26.91 -23.84 -3.20
CA ASN A 272 -26.88 -22.38 -3.04
C ASN A 272 -25.53 -21.85 -2.51
N ARG A 273 -24.59 -22.75 -2.22
CA ARG A 273 -23.26 -22.45 -1.69
C ARG A 273 -22.21 -23.24 -2.46
N ALA A 274 -21.14 -22.57 -2.85
CA ALA A 274 -19.95 -23.18 -3.43
C ALA A 274 -18.72 -22.61 -2.74
N ARG A 275 -17.69 -23.44 -2.53
CA ARG A 275 -16.46 -23.06 -1.83
C ARG A 275 -15.30 -22.95 -2.80
N THR A 276 -14.48 -21.93 -2.62
CA THR A 276 -13.17 -21.82 -3.23
C THR A 276 -12.11 -21.49 -2.19
N THR A 277 -10.85 -21.58 -2.57
CA THR A 277 -9.72 -21.24 -1.70
C THR A 277 -8.80 -20.26 -2.39
N ILE A 278 -8.35 -19.26 -1.64
CA ILE A 278 -7.22 -18.42 -2.01
C ILE A 278 -6.00 -18.92 -1.23
N PHE A 279 -4.91 -19.16 -1.95
CA PHE A 279 -3.63 -19.53 -1.38
C PHE A 279 -2.62 -18.41 -1.63
N VAL A 280 -1.90 -18.03 -0.59
CA VAL A 280 -0.87 -17.00 -0.63
C VAL A 280 0.43 -17.68 -0.15
N PRO A 281 1.38 -17.98 -1.06
CA PRO A 281 2.69 -18.49 -0.65
C PRO A 281 3.37 -17.49 0.29
N SER A 282 4.27 -17.99 1.11
CA SER A 282 5.21 -17.17 1.89
C SER A 282 6.60 -17.45 1.36
N ASP A 283 7.43 -16.41 1.36
CA ASP A 283 8.85 -16.53 1.10
C ASP A 283 9.67 -15.94 2.26
N SER A 284 10.79 -15.28 1.99
CA SER A 284 11.65 -14.66 3.01
C SER A 284 12.05 -13.23 2.65
N GLN A 285 11.44 -12.69 1.59
CA GLN A 285 11.69 -11.36 1.07
C GLN A 285 10.65 -10.43 1.70
N ARG A 286 11.09 -9.25 2.11
CA ARG A 286 10.14 -8.23 2.56
C ARG A 286 9.56 -7.55 1.34
N ASP A 287 8.28 -7.76 1.11
CA ASP A 287 7.53 -7.06 0.07
C ASP A 287 6.56 -6.02 0.65
N PRO A 288 6.16 -5.03 -0.17
CA PRO A 288 5.10 -4.11 0.21
C PRO A 288 3.74 -4.81 0.23
N ASP A 289 2.86 -4.35 1.14
CA ASP A 289 1.44 -4.74 1.12
C ASP A 289 0.84 -4.47 -0.24
N ARG A 290 -0.01 -5.39 -0.69
CA ARG A 290 -0.75 -5.24 -1.94
C ARG A 290 -2.23 -5.13 -1.67
N GLU A 291 -2.86 -4.17 -2.30
CA GLU A 291 -4.32 -4.10 -2.44
C GLU A 291 -4.68 -4.69 -3.79
N ILE A 292 -5.69 -5.57 -3.83
CA ILE A 292 -6.19 -6.25 -5.00
C ILE A 292 -7.71 -6.20 -5.00
N THR A 293 -8.29 -5.80 -6.11
CA THR A 293 -9.72 -5.92 -6.34
C THR A 293 -9.99 -7.19 -7.13
N ILE A 294 -10.69 -8.15 -6.53
CA ILE A 294 -11.20 -9.35 -7.20
C ILE A 294 -12.68 -9.14 -7.52
N GLN A 295 -13.05 -9.24 -8.79
CA GLN A 295 -14.42 -9.17 -9.23
C GLN A 295 -14.97 -10.58 -9.46
N VAL A 296 -16.09 -10.90 -8.82
CA VAL A 296 -16.84 -12.13 -9.08
C VAL A 296 -17.84 -11.86 -10.19
N ARG A 297 -17.76 -12.62 -11.28
CA ARG A 297 -18.58 -12.44 -12.49
C ARG A 297 -19.19 -13.76 -12.92
N GLU A 298 -20.21 -13.68 -13.76
CA GLU A 298 -20.70 -14.85 -14.48
C GLU A 298 -19.78 -15.13 -15.67
N VAL A 299 -19.45 -16.41 -15.92
CA VAL A 299 -18.52 -16.81 -16.99
C VAL A 299 -19.02 -16.34 -18.36
N ASP A 300 -20.33 -16.43 -18.60
CA ASP A 300 -20.94 -16.07 -19.88
C ASP A 300 -21.36 -14.59 -19.96
N ASN A 301 -21.15 -13.81 -18.89
CA ASN A 301 -21.52 -12.40 -18.85
C ASN A 301 -20.48 -11.56 -18.10
N ALA A 302 -19.44 -11.15 -18.84
CA ALA A 302 -18.32 -10.37 -18.32
C ALA A 302 -18.69 -8.94 -17.87
N GLU A 303 -19.82 -8.38 -18.32
CA GLU A 303 -20.20 -6.99 -18.02
C GLU A 303 -20.80 -6.83 -16.61
N ARG A 304 -21.19 -7.93 -15.97
CA ARG A 304 -21.91 -7.89 -14.69
C ARG A 304 -21.08 -8.42 -13.53
N ALA A 305 -20.77 -7.54 -12.58
CA ALA A 305 -20.25 -7.91 -11.27
C ALA A 305 -21.36 -8.48 -10.38
N LEU A 306 -21.13 -9.68 -9.83
CA LEU A 306 -21.98 -10.31 -8.81
C LEU A 306 -21.50 -9.97 -7.39
N ALA A 307 -20.19 -9.84 -7.22
CA ALA A 307 -19.55 -9.37 -6.00
C ALA A 307 -18.16 -8.77 -6.32
N ARG A 308 -17.62 -8.02 -5.38
CA ARG A 308 -16.30 -7.41 -5.39
C ARG A 308 -15.65 -7.69 -4.04
N ILE A 309 -14.45 -8.26 -4.07
CA ILE A 309 -13.65 -8.57 -2.90
C ILE A 309 -12.43 -7.64 -2.94
N GLU A 310 -12.32 -6.74 -1.97
CA GLU A 310 -11.13 -5.92 -1.79
C GLU A 310 -10.16 -6.69 -0.89
N LEU A 311 -9.21 -7.36 -1.53
CA LEU A 311 -8.19 -8.20 -0.92
C LEU A 311 -6.97 -7.36 -0.57
N LYS A 312 -6.61 -7.32 0.71
CA LYS A 312 -5.31 -6.86 1.19
C LYS A 312 -4.40 -8.05 1.44
N LEU A 313 -3.31 -8.15 0.68
CA LEU A 313 -2.21 -9.07 0.95
C LEU A 313 -1.19 -8.40 1.86
N GLU A 314 -1.00 -8.99 3.04
CA GLU A 314 0.02 -8.58 3.99
C GLU A 314 1.24 -9.49 3.90
N ASP A 315 2.38 -8.90 3.57
CA ASP A 315 3.69 -9.55 3.69
C ASP A 315 3.98 -9.90 5.15
N ASP A 316 4.44 -11.11 5.48
CA ASP A 316 4.70 -11.53 6.87
C ASP A 316 6.13 -11.23 7.32
N ASP A 317 7.10 -11.25 6.41
CA ASP A 317 8.49 -10.86 6.65
C ASP A 317 8.61 -9.38 7.04
N GLN A 318 7.86 -8.49 6.39
CA GLN A 318 7.78 -7.07 6.70
C GLN A 318 7.23 -6.85 8.10
N ARG A 319 6.22 -7.63 8.54
CA ARG A 319 5.70 -7.51 9.92
C ARG A 319 6.70 -8.03 10.92
N THR A 320 7.36 -9.14 10.61
CA THR A 320 8.37 -9.74 11.46
C THR A 320 9.54 -8.77 11.67
N TYR A 321 9.99 -8.16 10.58
CA TYR A 321 10.99 -7.10 10.59
C TYR A 321 10.53 -5.90 11.41
N GLU A 322 9.35 -5.35 11.11
CA GLU A 322 8.82 -4.19 11.83
C GLU A 322 8.65 -4.48 13.32
N ALA A 323 8.22 -5.68 13.69
CA ALA A 323 8.03 -6.09 15.09
C ALA A 323 9.33 -5.97 15.91
N GLY A 324 10.47 -6.27 15.28
CA GLY A 324 11.81 -6.16 15.87
C GLY A 324 12.30 -4.73 16.12
N LEU A 325 11.70 -3.74 15.45
CA LEU A 325 12.14 -2.34 15.54
C LEU A 325 11.71 -1.69 16.87
N PRO A 326 12.49 -0.74 17.41
CA PRO A 326 12.03 0.16 18.46
C PRO A 326 10.79 0.98 18.00
N PRO A 327 9.86 1.33 18.91
CA PRO A 327 8.76 2.24 18.59
C PRO A 327 9.26 3.57 18.06
N ASN A 328 8.53 4.17 17.11
CA ASN A 328 8.88 5.45 16.46
C ASN A 328 10.25 5.46 15.77
N THR A 329 10.68 4.33 15.23
CA THR A 329 11.85 4.31 14.34
C THR A 329 11.47 5.00 13.04
N ILE A 330 12.24 6.01 12.62
CA ILE A 330 11.95 6.82 11.45
C ILE A 330 13.09 6.73 10.45
N GLY A 331 12.77 6.52 9.18
CA GLY A 331 13.74 6.49 8.09
C GLY A 331 13.09 6.46 6.72
N PHE A 332 13.93 6.48 5.70
CA PHE A 332 13.54 6.20 4.33
C PHE A 332 13.54 4.67 4.10
N ALA A 333 12.61 4.20 3.29
CA ALA A 333 12.56 2.80 2.85
C ALA A 333 13.60 2.51 1.75
N GLU A 334 14.06 3.55 1.05
CA GLU A 334 14.97 3.44 -0.09
C GLU A 334 16.22 4.31 0.14
N LYS A 335 17.36 3.86 -0.41
CA LYS A 335 18.62 4.63 -0.37
C LYS A 335 18.71 5.68 -1.46
N GLN A 336 18.03 5.43 -2.57
CA GLN A 336 18.12 6.27 -3.75
C GLN A 336 16.84 6.19 -4.58
N VAL A 337 16.51 7.28 -5.24
CA VAL A 337 15.42 7.35 -6.24
C VAL A 337 15.97 7.96 -7.52
N PHE A 338 15.42 7.54 -8.65
CA PHE A 338 15.73 8.10 -9.96
C PHE A 338 14.51 8.86 -10.46
N MET A 339 14.74 10.09 -10.86
CA MET A 339 13.75 10.99 -11.43
C MET A 339 14.25 11.44 -12.79
N ARG A 340 13.34 11.78 -13.68
CA ARG A 340 13.68 12.55 -14.88
C ARG A 340 13.64 14.02 -14.53
N GLU A 341 14.44 14.80 -15.21
CA GLU A 341 14.36 16.25 -15.13
C GLU A 341 12.93 16.74 -15.46
N ALA A 342 12.26 16.14 -16.45
CA ALA A 342 10.90 16.51 -16.81
C ALA A 342 9.83 16.14 -15.76
N ASP A 343 10.19 15.39 -14.72
CA ASP A 343 9.27 15.11 -13.62
C ASP A 343 9.06 16.40 -12.79
N PRO A 344 7.81 16.85 -12.58
CA PRO A 344 7.56 18.16 -11.96
C PRO A 344 8.02 18.26 -10.50
N ALA A 345 8.14 17.12 -9.81
CA ALA A 345 8.62 17.05 -8.44
C ALA A 345 8.96 15.61 -8.06
N VAL A 346 9.99 15.45 -7.22
CA VAL A 346 10.23 14.19 -6.52
C VAL A 346 9.34 14.09 -5.27
N GLN A 347 8.73 12.93 -5.09
CA GLN A 347 7.94 12.58 -3.91
C GLN A 347 8.70 11.55 -3.06
N ILE A 348 9.15 11.98 -1.89
CA ILE A 348 9.97 11.15 -1.00
C ILE A 348 9.13 10.78 0.22
N ASP A 349 8.88 9.48 0.38
CA ASP A 349 8.16 8.96 1.53
C ASP A 349 9.12 8.70 2.71
N VAL A 350 8.76 9.26 3.86
CA VAL A 350 9.42 9.04 5.14
C VAL A 350 8.52 8.16 5.98
N ILE A 351 9.07 7.03 6.43
CA ILE A 351 8.32 6.00 7.15
C ILE A 351 8.63 6.07 8.64
N ARG A 352 7.56 6.09 9.44
CA ARG A 352 7.58 5.93 10.90
C ARG A 352 7.10 4.53 11.23
N PHE A 353 8.04 3.65 11.52
CA PHE A 353 7.80 2.28 11.94
C PHE A 353 7.32 2.24 13.39
N LYS A 354 6.38 1.32 13.66
CA LYS A 354 5.71 1.15 14.97
C LYS A 354 5.31 2.49 15.61
N PRO A 355 4.46 3.28 14.94
CA PRO A 355 4.06 4.57 15.46
C PRO A 355 3.27 4.40 16.75
N THR A 356 3.67 5.13 17.78
CA THR A 356 2.87 5.29 19.00
C THR A 356 1.75 6.31 18.75
N ASN A 357 0.74 6.33 19.63
CA ASN A 357 -0.33 7.31 19.58
C ASN A 357 0.08 8.70 20.12
N THR A 358 1.32 9.11 19.82
CA THR A 358 1.88 10.42 20.16
C THR A 358 2.42 11.07 18.89
N ALA A 359 2.32 12.39 18.80
CA ALA A 359 2.93 13.14 17.71
C ALA A 359 4.46 13.07 17.80
N VAL A 360 5.13 13.09 16.65
CA VAL A 360 6.60 13.12 16.54
C VAL A 360 6.97 14.11 15.44
N GLU A 361 8.01 14.89 15.68
CA GLU A 361 8.62 15.75 14.68
C GLU A 361 10.06 15.29 14.40
N VAL A 362 10.47 15.37 13.14
CA VAL A 362 11.83 15.03 12.71
C VAL A 362 12.34 16.11 11.78
N ALA A 363 13.47 16.71 12.14
CA ALA A 363 14.16 17.64 11.26
C ALA A 363 14.94 16.88 10.18
N TYR A 364 15.14 17.50 9.03
CA TYR A 364 15.96 16.94 7.95
C TYR A 364 16.79 18.04 7.28
N LEU A 365 17.83 17.64 6.56
CA LEU A 365 18.64 18.52 5.72
C LEU A 365 18.48 18.11 4.26
N VAL A 366 18.65 19.08 3.36
CA VAL A 366 18.83 18.84 1.93
C VAL A 366 20.20 19.40 1.57
N ARG A 367 21.01 18.63 0.86
CA ARG A 367 22.37 18.96 0.49
C ARG A 367 22.56 18.75 -1.01
N ASP A 368 23.16 19.74 -1.64
CA ASP A 368 23.65 19.65 -3.01
C ASP A 368 24.73 18.55 -3.11
N LEU A 369 24.76 17.84 -4.23
CA LEU A 369 25.91 17.02 -4.63
C LEU A 369 26.45 17.56 -5.96
N SER A 370 25.96 17.05 -7.10
CA SER A 370 26.16 17.68 -8.42
C SER A 370 25.03 18.65 -8.74
N ALA A 371 23.79 18.32 -8.36
CA ALA A 371 22.65 19.22 -8.49
C ALA A 371 22.71 20.33 -7.44
N THR A 372 22.39 21.55 -7.88
CA THR A 372 22.41 22.83 -7.18
C THR A 372 20.99 23.34 -6.89
N ALA A 373 20.73 23.66 -5.62
CA ALA A 373 19.45 24.23 -5.21
C ALA A 373 19.18 25.60 -5.88
N GLY A 374 18.02 25.69 -6.55
CA GLY A 374 17.57 26.87 -7.28
C GLY A 374 17.85 26.83 -8.79
N GLU A 375 18.73 25.93 -9.22
CA GLU A 375 19.00 25.61 -10.62
C GLU A 375 18.26 24.33 -10.97
N ASP A 376 18.54 23.20 -10.29
CA ASP A 376 17.97 21.89 -10.68
C ASP A 376 16.79 21.47 -9.78
N TYR A 377 16.70 22.04 -8.58
CA TYR A 377 15.63 21.71 -7.62
C TYR A 377 15.35 22.82 -6.62
N PHE A 378 14.11 22.86 -6.09
CA PHE A 378 13.70 23.84 -5.06
C PHE A 378 13.46 23.18 -3.70
N PRO A 379 14.41 23.27 -2.74
CA PRO A 379 14.22 22.69 -1.42
C PRO A 379 13.02 23.31 -0.66
N PRO A 380 12.23 22.52 0.09
CA PRO A 380 11.14 23.06 0.90
C PRO A 380 11.64 24.06 1.95
N GLY A 381 10.89 25.15 2.17
CA GLY A 381 11.27 26.17 3.17
C GLY A 381 11.24 25.65 4.61
N LEU A 382 10.34 24.71 4.93
CA LEU A 382 10.30 24.05 6.23
C LEU A 382 11.05 22.71 6.18
N LYS A 383 12.04 22.56 7.06
CA LYS A 383 12.92 21.39 7.17
C LYS A 383 12.52 20.44 8.31
N ILE A 384 11.23 20.36 8.58
CA ILE A 384 10.65 19.53 9.65
C ILE A 384 9.50 18.72 9.07
N ILE A 385 9.48 17.44 9.41
CA ILE A 385 8.41 16.49 9.10
C ILE A 385 7.60 16.28 10.37
N TYR A 386 6.28 16.40 10.27
CA TYR A 386 5.38 16.15 11.38
C TYR A 386 4.59 14.87 11.15
N PHE A 387 4.65 13.97 12.14
CA PHE A 387 3.79 12.80 12.22
C PHE A 387 2.73 13.03 13.30
N ALA A 388 1.46 12.99 12.90
CA ALA A 388 0.34 12.94 13.82
C ALA A 388 0.38 11.66 14.69
N PRO A 389 -0.36 11.61 15.82
CA PRO A 389 -0.52 10.38 16.59
C PRO A 389 -0.91 9.19 15.69
N GLY A 390 -0.12 8.10 15.75
CA GLY A 390 -0.37 6.88 14.96
C GLY A 390 -0.03 6.97 13.47
N GLN A 391 0.41 8.12 12.94
CA GLN A 391 0.72 8.27 11.53
C GLN A 391 1.97 7.48 11.14
N ARG A 392 1.86 6.64 10.10
CA ARG A 392 2.93 5.74 9.61
C ARG A 392 3.83 6.36 8.55
N SER A 393 3.32 7.26 7.73
CA SER A 393 4.08 7.84 6.62
C SER A 393 3.83 9.34 6.52
N ALA A 394 4.85 10.05 6.09
CA ALA A 394 4.79 11.45 5.70
C ALA A 394 5.56 11.63 4.39
N ARG A 395 5.14 12.59 3.57
CA ARG A 395 5.71 12.81 2.24
C ARG A 395 6.41 14.16 2.18
N ILE A 396 7.62 14.17 1.65
CA ILE A 396 8.35 15.39 1.27
C ILE A 396 8.20 15.54 -0.24
N LEU A 397 7.82 16.73 -0.69
CA LEU A 397 7.74 17.08 -2.10
C LEU A 397 8.81 18.12 -2.41
N ILE A 398 9.67 17.82 -3.38
CA ILE A 398 10.73 18.72 -3.84
C ILE A 398 10.50 18.95 -5.33
N PRO A 399 10.09 20.16 -5.76
CA PRO A 399 10.01 20.50 -7.17
C PRO A 399 11.38 20.35 -7.83
N LEU A 400 11.39 19.74 -9.00
CA LEU A 400 12.54 19.72 -9.91
C LEU A 400 12.36 20.85 -10.92
N VAL A 401 13.46 21.29 -11.50
CA VAL A 401 13.48 22.26 -12.58
C VAL A 401 13.74 21.48 -13.85
N GLN A 402 12.94 21.78 -14.88
CA GLN A 402 13.23 21.39 -16.25
C GLN A 402 13.74 22.63 -16.97
N ASP A 403 14.84 22.50 -17.68
CA ASP A 403 15.25 23.49 -18.67
C ASP A 403 15.50 22.90 -20.07
N SER A 404 16.45 23.45 -20.80
CA SER A 404 16.76 23.10 -22.20
C SER A 404 18.28 23.05 -22.46
N GLU A 405 19.08 23.18 -21.41
CA GLU A 405 20.51 23.06 -21.46
C GLU A 405 20.87 21.58 -21.41
N LEU A 406 21.81 21.15 -22.26
CA LEU A 406 22.27 19.77 -22.23
C LEU A 406 23.21 19.59 -21.03
N GLU A 407 22.81 18.77 -20.08
CA GLU A 407 23.53 18.56 -18.84
C GLU A 407 24.00 17.09 -18.71
N ALA A 408 24.50 16.72 -17.54
CA ALA A 408 24.81 15.33 -17.21
C ALA A 408 23.88 14.89 -16.09
N ASP A 409 23.74 13.57 -15.87
CA ASP A 409 22.98 13.09 -14.70
C ASP A 409 23.49 13.71 -13.40
N GLU A 410 22.58 14.31 -12.64
CA GLU A 410 22.89 15.06 -11.44
C GLU A 410 22.25 14.48 -10.18
N ALA A 411 22.70 14.89 -9.00
CA ALA A 411 22.17 14.39 -7.75
C ALA A 411 22.17 15.41 -6.62
N PHE A 412 21.20 15.25 -5.71
CA PHE A 412 21.18 15.87 -4.39
C PHE A 412 20.76 14.85 -3.32
N GLN A 413 20.92 15.19 -2.04
CA GLN A 413 20.68 14.25 -0.94
C GLN A 413 19.81 14.86 0.17
N LEU A 414 18.93 14.04 0.74
CA LEU A 414 18.23 14.33 1.99
C LEU A 414 18.83 13.53 3.15
N GLU A 415 18.90 14.14 4.33
CA GLU A 415 19.40 13.52 5.56
C GLU A 415 18.45 13.80 6.73
N LEU A 416 17.91 12.75 7.37
CA LEU A 416 17.09 12.87 8.57
C LEU A 416 17.97 13.10 9.80
N LEU A 417 17.66 14.16 10.55
CA LEU A 417 18.28 14.47 11.84
C LEU A 417 17.58 13.71 12.97
N SER A 418 17.43 12.40 12.80
CA SER A 418 16.84 11.52 13.80
C SER A 418 17.90 10.63 14.43
N ASN A 419 17.65 10.19 15.65
CA ASN A 419 18.48 9.25 16.39
C ASN A 419 18.19 7.79 16.02
N ALA A 420 17.65 7.51 14.83
CA ALA A 420 17.45 6.14 14.35
C ALA A 420 18.81 5.45 14.31
N ARG A 421 19.14 4.70 15.36
CA ARG A 421 20.45 4.06 15.48
C ARG A 421 20.63 3.20 14.22
N ARG A 422 21.75 3.36 13.52
CA ARG A 422 22.12 2.54 12.33
C ARG A 422 22.33 1.09 12.78
N ILE A 423 21.24 0.39 13.09
CA ILE A 423 21.21 -1.02 13.47
C ILE A 423 20.59 -1.81 12.31
N ASP A 424 19.63 -1.24 11.60
CA ASP A 424 18.88 -1.95 10.58
C ASP A 424 19.40 -1.67 9.16
N PRO A 425 19.72 -2.70 8.36
CA PRO A 425 20.31 -2.54 7.04
C PRO A 425 19.37 -1.87 6.02
N ASP A 426 18.07 -1.83 6.32
CA ASP A 426 17.01 -1.43 5.38
C ASP A 426 16.18 -0.23 5.85
N ILE A 427 16.69 0.52 6.84
CA ILE A 427 16.14 1.81 7.25
C ILE A 427 17.23 2.84 7.08
N TYR A 428 16.99 3.80 6.19
CA TYR A 428 18.00 4.77 5.80
C TYR A 428 17.74 6.12 6.43
N GLN A 429 18.78 6.72 6.98
CA GLN A 429 18.74 8.13 7.41
C GLN A 429 18.96 9.08 6.23
N ARG A 430 19.44 8.57 5.10
CA ARG A 430 19.76 9.36 3.92
C ARG A 430 19.14 8.74 2.69
N ILE A 431 18.67 9.59 1.79
CA ILE A 431 18.21 9.20 0.47
C ILE A 431 18.81 10.14 -0.56
N THR A 432 19.39 9.57 -1.61
CA THR A 432 19.95 10.33 -2.75
C THR A 432 18.91 10.38 -3.86
N VAL A 433 18.64 11.57 -4.39
CA VAL A 433 17.83 11.76 -5.59
C VAL A 433 18.79 11.92 -6.75
N MET A 434 18.66 11.06 -7.76
CA MET A 434 19.36 11.17 -9.03
C MET A 434 18.38 11.74 -10.06
N ILE A 435 18.76 12.85 -10.68
CA ILE A 435 18.04 13.51 -11.77
C ILE A 435 18.71 13.05 -13.06
N ARG A 436 17.95 12.42 -13.94
CA ARG A 436 18.41 12.05 -15.27
C ARG A 436 17.98 13.12 -16.25
N ASP A 437 18.98 13.66 -16.92
CA ASP A 437 18.81 14.54 -18.07
C ASP A 437 17.99 13.81 -19.16
N ASP A 438 17.09 14.53 -19.81
CA ASP A 438 16.20 13.99 -20.84
C ASP A 438 16.13 14.77 -22.16
N ASP A 439 17.06 15.71 -22.38
CA ASP A 439 17.18 16.50 -23.62
C ASP A 439 18.04 15.93 -24.76
#